data_AF-A0A957IUS8-F1
#
_entry.id   AF-A0A957IUS8-F1
#
_cell.length_a   1.000
_cell.length_b   1.000
_cell.length_c   1.000
_cell.angle_alpha   90.00
_cell.angle_beta   90.00
_cell.angle_gamma   90.00
#
_symmetry.space_group_name_H-M   'P 1'
#
loop_
_entity.id
_entity.type
_entity.pdbx_description
1 polymer ?
#
loop_
_entity_poly.entity_id
_entity_poly.type
_entity_poly.pdbx_seq_one_letter_code
_entity_poly.pdbx_strand_id
1 'polypeptide(L)'
;DLDQDGFLDLYVVNGMQAMDNFSHLPNDELVEENQAYRNDGNGNFVPMPDWHLNSTYGGRSMVMTDFDWDGDLDIVINNLQDPAQLFENQLCTGENLLVDVRWPQSSNPYAIGTTLILHTSTGSYQRLVQVSSGYLSSQPARTHFGFPADSELQSLQIIWPDGTESVVEDLQKGNWMRITR
;
A
#
# COMPACT_ATOMS: atom_id res chain seq x y z
N ASP A 1 -3.89 3.46 1.83
CA ASP A 1 -4.85 4.55 1.62
C ASP A 1 -5.87 3.98 0.65
N LEU A 2 -6.82 3.27 1.24
CA LEU A 2 -7.82 2.46 0.55
C LEU A 2 -9.01 3.30 0.10
N ASP A 3 -9.21 4.50 0.65
CA ASP A 3 -10.25 5.44 0.23
C ASP A 3 -9.73 6.73 -0.44
N GLN A 4 -8.40 6.85 -0.58
CA GLN A 4 -7.68 7.98 -1.18
C GLN A 4 -7.86 9.31 -0.44
N ASP A 5 -8.00 9.28 0.89
CA ASP A 5 -8.11 10.50 1.69
C ASP A 5 -6.75 11.11 2.10
N GLY A 6 -5.66 10.42 1.79
CA GLY A 6 -4.28 10.80 2.09
C GLY A 6 -3.70 10.16 3.34
N PHE A 7 -4.55 9.57 4.19
CA PHE A 7 -4.12 8.87 5.39
C PHE A 7 -3.91 7.38 5.11
N LEU A 8 -2.83 6.82 5.67
CA LEU A 8 -2.56 5.40 5.49
C LEU A 8 -3.45 4.58 6.42
N ASP A 9 -4.37 3.84 5.81
CA ASP A 9 -5.18 2.81 6.46
C ASP A 9 -4.39 1.56 6.83
N LEU A 10 -5.02 0.68 7.62
CA LEU A 10 -4.47 -0.58 8.05
C LEU A 10 -5.36 -1.74 7.58
N TYR A 11 -4.74 -2.74 6.96
CA TYR A 11 -5.39 -4.02 6.67
C TYR A 11 -4.55 -5.15 7.24
N VAL A 12 -5.20 -6.05 7.98
CA VAL A 12 -4.60 -7.17 8.69
C VAL A 12 -5.10 -8.47 8.08
N VAL A 13 -4.17 -9.24 7.53
CA VAL A 13 -4.44 -10.57 7.00
C VAL A 13 -4.04 -11.61 8.04
N ASN A 14 -5.02 -12.40 8.46
CA ASN A 14 -4.89 -13.39 9.51
C ASN A 14 -4.76 -14.81 8.94
N GLY A 15 -4.13 -15.68 9.72
CA GLY A 15 -3.93 -17.07 9.39
C GLY A 15 -2.67 -17.63 10.03
N MET A 16 -2.78 -18.77 10.70
CA MET A 16 -1.65 -19.40 11.35
C MET A 16 -1.80 -20.92 11.34
N GLN A 17 -0.78 -21.63 10.85
CA GLN A 17 -0.72 -23.08 10.96
C GLN A 17 0.40 -23.48 11.92
N ALA A 18 0.06 -24.35 12.87
CA ALA A 18 1.02 -24.88 13.83
C ALA A 18 0.59 -26.28 14.28
N MET A 19 1.33 -27.29 13.80
CA MET A 19 1.01 -28.71 14.02
C MET A 19 0.77 -29.04 15.49
N ASP A 20 1.64 -28.61 16.40
CA ASP A 20 1.50 -28.95 17.82
C ASP A 20 0.39 -28.11 18.51
N ASN A 21 0.42 -26.79 18.32
CA ASN A 21 -0.46 -25.86 19.04
C ASN A 21 -1.92 -25.93 18.57
N PHE A 22 -2.15 -26.25 17.29
CA PHE A 22 -3.46 -26.26 16.66
C PHE A 22 -3.88 -27.64 16.17
N SER A 23 -3.23 -28.72 16.62
CA SER A 23 -3.59 -30.12 16.33
C SER A 23 -5.07 -30.50 16.54
N HIS A 24 -5.82 -29.68 17.27
CA HIS A 24 -7.24 -29.86 17.55
C HIS A 24 -8.17 -29.13 16.56
N LEU A 25 -7.61 -28.28 15.69
CA LEU A 25 -8.30 -27.56 14.63
C LEU A 25 -8.16 -28.30 13.29
N PRO A 26 -9.09 -28.11 12.34
CA PRO A 26 -8.92 -28.63 10.98
C PRO A 26 -7.59 -28.17 10.37
N ASN A 27 -6.84 -29.10 9.75
CA ASN A 27 -5.55 -28.85 9.10
C ASN A 27 -4.47 -28.18 9.99
N ASP A 28 -4.62 -28.29 11.30
CA ASP A 28 -3.75 -27.64 12.29
C ASP A 28 -3.69 -26.10 12.13
N GLU A 29 -4.79 -25.49 11.68
CA GLU A 29 -4.86 -24.08 11.32
C GLU A 29 -5.84 -23.27 12.17
N LEU A 30 -5.37 -22.14 12.69
CA LEU A 30 -6.18 -21.07 13.23
C LEU A 30 -6.52 -20.09 12.10
N VAL A 31 -7.81 -20.02 11.78
CA VAL A 31 -8.37 -19.08 10.81
C VAL A 31 -9.17 -18.03 11.56
N GLU A 32 -8.76 -16.78 11.42
CA GLU A 32 -9.44 -15.61 11.96
C GLU A 32 -9.85 -14.71 10.79
N GLU A 33 -10.89 -13.92 11.00
CA GLU A 33 -11.36 -12.96 10.00
C GLU A 33 -10.30 -11.87 9.79
N ASN A 34 -10.02 -11.52 8.53
CA ASN A 34 -9.18 -10.37 8.20
C ASN A 34 -9.85 -9.06 8.65
N GLN A 35 -9.06 -8.05 8.97
CA GLN A 35 -9.57 -6.81 9.56
C GLN A 35 -9.06 -5.59 8.80
N ALA A 36 -9.97 -4.71 8.41
CA ALA A 36 -9.65 -3.41 7.81
C ALA A 36 -9.99 -2.27 8.77
N TYR A 37 -9.11 -1.28 8.83
CA TYR A 37 -9.27 -0.10 9.66
C TYR A 37 -8.91 1.16 8.87
N ARG A 38 -9.83 2.12 8.87
CA ARG A 38 -9.62 3.44 8.29
C ARG A 38 -8.87 4.35 9.25
N ASN A 39 -7.86 5.05 8.77
CA ASN A 39 -7.17 6.08 9.54
C ASN A 39 -8.01 7.37 9.53
N ASP A 40 -8.38 7.90 10.70
CA ASP A 40 -9.24 9.09 10.79
C ASP A 40 -8.48 10.43 10.67
N GLY A 41 -7.17 10.38 10.44
CA GLY A 41 -6.30 11.55 10.38
C GLY A 41 -5.96 12.17 11.74
N ASN A 42 -6.56 11.69 12.82
CA ASN A 42 -6.36 12.16 14.20
C ASN A 42 -5.60 11.13 15.06
N GLY A 43 -4.96 10.16 14.41
CA GLY A 43 -4.18 9.10 15.05
C GLY A 43 -5.01 7.92 15.54
N ASN A 44 -6.29 7.82 15.16
CA ASN A 44 -7.13 6.67 15.46
C ASN A 44 -7.35 5.81 14.21
N PHE A 45 -7.60 4.52 14.44
CA PHE A 45 -7.96 3.55 13.42
C PHE A 45 -9.38 3.02 13.70
N VAL A 46 -10.30 3.27 12.79
CA VAL A 46 -11.72 2.92 12.91
C VAL A 46 -11.98 1.64 12.12
N PRO A 47 -12.55 0.57 12.70
CA PRO A 47 -12.89 -0.65 11.96
C PRO A 47 -13.86 -0.36 10.80
N MET A 48 -13.61 -0.96 9.63
CA MET A 48 -14.42 -0.78 8.43
C MET A 48 -15.03 -2.11 7.94
N PRO A 49 -16.06 -2.65 8.61
CA PRO A 49 -16.74 -3.86 8.14
C PRO A 49 -17.43 -3.67 6.78
N ASP A 50 -17.84 -2.45 6.46
CA ASP A 50 -18.52 -2.10 5.21
C ASP A 50 -17.59 -2.07 3.99
N TRP A 51 -16.26 -2.19 4.19
CA TRP A 51 -15.31 -2.41 3.09
C TRP A 51 -15.29 -3.86 2.60
N HIS A 52 -15.98 -4.78 3.30
CA HIS A 52 -16.12 -6.17 2.91
C HIS A 52 -14.80 -6.92 2.66
N LEU A 53 -13.73 -6.51 3.36
CA LEU A 53 -12.40 -7.12 3.32
C LEU A 53 -12.22 -8.22 4.39
N ASN A 54 -13.32 -8.75 4.89
CA ASN A 54 -13.37 -9.64 6.06
C ASN A 54 -13.27 -11.12 5.66
N SER A 55 -12.27 -11.45 4.82
CA SER A 55 -12.02 -12.84 4.39
C SER A 55 -11.76 -13.74 5.59
N THR A 56 -12.30 -14.96 5.55
CA THR A 56 -12.09 -16.00 6.55
C THR A 56 -11.29 -17.18 5.97
N TYR A 57 -10.34 -16.89 5.08
CA TYR A 57 -9.36 -17.87 4.59
C TYR A 57 -8.06 -17.72 5.39
N GLY A 58 -7.28 -18.79 5.46
CA GLY A 58 -5.99 -18.78 6.15
C GLY A 58 -4.92 -17.98 5.41
N GLY A 59 -4.96 -16.65 5.45
CA GLY A 59 -4.03 -15.79 4.73
C GLY A 59 -2.56 -16.03 5.07
N ARG A 60 -1.67 -15.90 4.08
CA ARG A 60 -0.20 -16.08 4.24
C ARG A 60 0.61 -14.94 3.68
N SER A 61 0.23 -14.40 2.53
CA SER A 61 0.88 -13.21 1.99
C SER A 61 -0.16 -12.26 1.43
N MET A 62 0.20 -10.98 1.39
CA MET A 62 -0.66 -9.92 0.93
C MET A 62 0.19 -8.85 0.25
N VAL A 63 -0.28 -8.36 -0.90
CA VAL A 63 0.27 -7.17 -1.54
C VAL A 63 -0.86 -6.20 -1.86
N MET A 64 -0.55 -4.91 -1.78
CA MET A 64 -1.41 -3.85 -2.28
C MET A 64 -0.77 -3.22 -3.50
N THR A 65 -1.49 -3.19 -4.61
CA THR A 65 -1.05 -2.58 -5.85
C THR A 65 -2.25 -2.20 -6.68
N ASP A 66 -2.13 -1.12 -7.42
CA ASP A 66 -3.01 -0.83 -8.56
C ASP A 66 -2.82 -1.95 -9.60
N PHE A 67 -3.73 -2.92 -9.64
CA PHE A 67 -3.60 -4.16 -10.40
C PHE A 67 -4.12 -3.97 -11.83
N ASP A 68 -5.20 -3.22 -11.99
CA ASP A 68 -5.86 -2.97 -13.27
C ASP A 68 -5.55 -1.60 -13.90
N TRP A 69 -4.78 -0.76 -13.20
CA TRP A 69 -4.33 0.57 -13.62
C TRP A 69 -5.42 1.65 -13.63
N ASP A 70 -6.41 1.55 -12.73
CA ASP A 70 -7.43 2.58 -12.54
C ASP A 70 -7.03 3.64 -11.49
N GLY A 71 -5.94 3.39 -10.75
CA GLY A 71 -5.29 4.32 -9.84
C GLY A 71 -5.62 4.12 -8.37
N ASP A 72 -6.50 3.18 -8.01
CA ASP A 72 -6.66 2.76 -6.63
C ASP A 72 -5.79 1.53 -6.27
N LEU A 73 -5.78 1.17 -4.99
CA LEU A 73 -4.99 0.05 -4.50
C LEU A 73 -5.88 -1.17 -4.32
N ASP A 74 -5.72 -2.14 -5.20
CA ASP A 74 -6.27 -3.48 -5.05
C ASP A 74 -5.48 -4.29 -4.03
N ILE A 75 -6.14 -5.34 -3.52
CA ILE A 75 -5.54 -6.26 -2.56
C ILE A 75 -5.49 -7.66 -3.15
N VAL A 76 -4.28 -8.22 -3.20
CA VAL A 76 -4.08 -9.64 -3.54
C VAL A 76 -3.63 -10.38 -2.29
N ILE A 77 -4.35 -11.44 -1.93
CA ILE A 77 -4.03 -12.31 -0.80
C ILE A 77 -3.76 -13.71 -1.32
N ASN A 78 -2.63 -14.29 -0.90
CA ASN A 78 -2.41 -15.72 -1.06
C ASN A 78 -2.77 -16.45 0.24
N ASN A 79 -3.61 -17.46 0.12
CA ASN A 79 -4.12 -18.23 1.24
C ASN A 79 -3.38 -19.55 1.37
N LEU A 80 -3.25 -20.05 2.60
CA LEU A 80 -2.75 -21.40 2.84
C LEU A 80 -3.79 -22.39 2.34
N GLN A 81 -3.38 -23.32 1.47
CA GLN A 81 -4.21 -24.44 0.99
C GLN A 81 -5.51 -24.06 0.25
N ASP A 82 -5.76 -22.76 0.07
CA ASP A 82 -6.91 -22.20 -0.63
C ASP A 82 -6.47 -21.33 -1.81
N PRO A 83 -7.37 -21.06 -2.78
CA PRO A 83 -7.09 -20.13 -3.87
C PRO A 83 -6.69 -18.73 -3.37
N ALA A 84 -5.85 -18.06 -4.14
CA ALA A 84 -5.60 -16.64 -3.96
C ALA A 84 -6.90 -15.84 -4.16
N GLN A 85 -7.00 -14.71 -3.45
CA GLN A 85 -8.10 -13.76 -3.55
C GLN A 85 -7.57 -12.44 -4.11
N LEU A 86 -8.35 -11.84 -5.01
CA LEU A 86 -8.17 -10.47 -5.47
C LEU A 86 -9.41 -9.69 -5.02
N PHE A 87 -9.19 -8.59 -4.32
CA PHE A 87 -10.21 -7.59 -4.01
C PHE A 87 -9.91 -6.38 -4.87
N GLU A 88 -10.77 -6.16 -5.86
CA GLU A 88 -10.79 -4.92 -6.64
C GLU A 88 -11.30 -3.80 -5.72
N ASN A 89 -10.54 -2.73 -5.60
CA ASN A 89 -10.98 -1.59 -4.83
C ASN A 89 -11.88 -0.71 -5.70
N GLN A 90 -12.94 -0.18 -5.10
CA GLN A 90 -13.91 0.73 -5.75
C GLN A 90 -14.44 1.75 -4.73
N LEU A 91 -13.73 1.90 -3.60
CA LEU A 91 -14.14 2.75 -2.47
C LEU A 91 -13.67 4.19 -2.64
N CYS A 92 -12.70 4.42 -3.52
CA CYS A 92 -11.97 5.68 -3.60
C CYS A 92 -12.85 6.83 -4.09
N THR A 93 -12.70 7.98 -3.43
CA THR A 93 -13.36 9.24 -3.80
C THR A 93 -12.38 10.40 -3.98
N GLY A 94 -11.10 10.15 -3.68
CA GLY A 94 -10.01 11.07 -3.89
C GLY A 94 -9.40 10.97 -5.28
N GLU A 95 -8.16 11.45 -5.36
CA GLU A 95 -7.29 11.38 -6.52
C GLU A 95 -6.00 10.66 -6.11
N ASN A 96 -5.21 10.25 -7.11
CA ASN A 96 -3.99 9.51 -6.87
C ASN A 96 -2.78 9.98 -7.67
N LEU A 97 -1.61 9.53 -7.25
CA LEU A 97 -0.35 9.61 -7.97
C LEU A 97 0.50 8.36 -7.69
N LEU A 98 0.91 7.66 -8.75
CA LEU A 98 1.85 6.54 -8.66
C LEU A 98 3.26 6.99 -9.05
N VAL A 99 4.23 6.79 -8.15
CA VAL A 99 5.62 7.21 -8.35
C VAL A 99 6.56 6.00 -8.39
N ASP A 100 7.32 5.86 -9.48
CA ASP A 100 8.41 4.89 -9.66
C ASP A 100 9.76 5.62 -9.72
N VAL A 101 10.53 5.61 -8.62
CA VAL A 101 11.88 6.20 -8.61
C VAL A 101 12.94 5.17 -8.98
N ARG A 102 13.97 5.60 -9.73
CA ARG A 102 15.07 4.75 -10.20
C ARG A 102 16.41 5.42 -10.00
N TRP A 103 17.42 4.62 -9.67
CA TRP A 103 18.80 5.07 -9.59
C TRP A 103 19.76 4.07 -10.29
N PRO A 104 19.69 3.94 -11.63
CA PRO A 104 20.33 2.84 -12.37
C PRO A 104 21.85 2.71 -12.17
N GLN A 105 22.54 3.81 -11.88
CA GLN A 105 23.99 3.85 -11.70
C GLN A 105 24.42 3.47 -10.27
N SER A 106 23.47 3.21 -9.37
CA SER A 106 23.71 2.77 -8.00
C SER A 106 23.66 1.26 -7.87
N SER A 107 24.28 0.72 -6.82
CA SER A 107 24.06 -0.67 -6.38
C SER A 107 22.62 -0.91 -5.88
N ASN A 108 21.83 0.16 -5.69
CA ASN A 108 20.41 0.11 -5.37
C ASN A 108 19.58 0.74 -6.52
N PRO A 109 19.40 0.03 -7.66
CA PRO A 109 18.78 0.60 -8.87
C PRO A 109 17.28 0.89 -8.72
N TYR A 110 16.63 0.27 -7.73
CA TYR A 110 15.23 0.51 -7.37
C TYR A 110 15.07 1.62 -6.32
N ALA A 111 16.18 2.24 -5.90
CA ALA A 111 16.21 3.32 -4.91
C ALA A 111 15.41 2.99 -3.62
N ILE A 112 15.45 1.73 -3.18
CA ILE A 112 14.77 1.24 -1.97
C ILE A 112 15.28 2.05 -0.76
N GLY A 113 14.36 2.50 0.09
CA GLY A 113 14.67 3.37 1.23
C GLY A 113 14.57 4.87 0.93
N THR A 114 14.25 5.26 -0.30
CA THR A 114 13.94 6.66 -0.65
C THR A 114 12.70 7.13 0.09
N THR A 115 12.77 8.30 0.72
CA THR A 115 11.59 8.97 1.28
C THR A 115 11.02 9.92 0.24
N LEU A 116 9.74 9.79 -0.05
CA LEU A 116 8.98 10.65 -0.94
C LEU A 116 8.02 11.50 -0.12
N ILE A 117 8.04 12.82 -0.32
CA ILE A 117 7.12 13.75 0.32
C ILE A 117 6.39 14.50 -0.78
N LEU A 118 5.09 14.21 -0.93
CA LEU A 118 4.20 14.89 -1.86
C LEU A 118 3.58 16.09 -1.17
N HIS A 119 3.86 17.29 -1.66
CA HIS A 119 3.26 18.53 -1.20
C HIS A 119 2.05 18.88 -2.07
N THR A 120 0.93 19.18 -1.42
CA THR A 120 -0.33 19.57 -2.04
C THR A 120 -0.94 20.79 -1.35
N SER A 121 -1.99 21.39 -1.93
CA SER A 121 -2.74 22.48 -1.28
C SER A 121 -3.44 22.06 0.01
N THR A 122 -3.72 20.77 0.21
CA THR A 122 -4.46 20.24 1.38
C THR A 122 -3.55 19.62 2.45
N GLY A 123 -2.25 19.43 2.15
CA GLY A 123 -1.33 18.81 3.07
C GLY A 123 -0.08 18.24 2.41
N SER A 124 0.79 17.66 3.23
CA SER A 124 1.97 16.94 2.78
C SER A 124 1.88 15.48 3.18
N TYR A 125 2.10 14.59 2.21
CA TYR A 125 1.98 13.15 2.40
C TYR A 125 3.34 12.52 2.23
N GLN A 126 3.78 11.75 3.22
CA GLN A 126 5.08 11.07 3.18
C GLN A 126 4.91 9.58 2.95
N ARG A 127 5.77 8.99 2.11
CA ARG A 127 5.83 7.55 1.84
C ARG A 127 7.29 7.11 1.72
N LEU A 128 7.54 5.83 2.03
CA LEU A 128 8.83 5.19 1.86
C LEU A 128 8.78 4.23 0.66
N VAL A 129 9.79 4.28 -0.19
CA VAL A 129 9.97 3.30 -1.27
C VAL A 129 10.44 1.98 -0.65
N GLN A 130 9.55 0.99 -0.67
CA GLN A 130 9.77 -0.35 -0.16
C GLN A 130 9.27 -1.39 -1.15
N VAL A 131 9.82 -2.60 -1.06
CA VAL A 131 9.48 -3.73 -1.95
C VAL A 131 8.93 -4.93 -1.19
N SER A 132 8.74 -4.83 0.11
CA SER A 132 8.20 -5.91 0.94
C SER A 132 7.40 -5.32 2.09
N SER A 133 6.25 -5.93 2.36
CA SER A 133 5.37 -5.59 3.46
C SER A 133 4.76 -6.87 4.01
N GLY A 134 5.23 -7.31 5.18
CA GLY A 134 4.68 -8.48 5.87
C GLY A 134 5.26 -9.82 5.43
N TYR A 135 4.57 -10.89 5.78
CA TYR A 135 5.05 -12.27 5.63
C TYR A 135 4.96 -12.74 4.18
N LEU A 136 6.04 -13.33 3.65
CA LEU A 136 6.11 -13.90 2.28
C LEU A 136 5.59 -12.98 1.16
N SER A 137 5.72 -11.66 1.33
CA SER A 137 5.11 -10.65 0.47
C SER A 137 6.17 -9.73 -0.13
N SER A 138 6.09 -9.51 -1.44
CA SER A 138 6.94 -8.61 -2.19
C SER A 138 6.14 -7.89 -3.26
N GLN A 139 6.39 -6.60 -3.43
CA GLN A 139 5.67 -5.72 -4.33
C GLN A 139 6.64 -4.86 -5.15
N PRO A 140 6.21 -4.36 -6.33
CA PRO A 140 7.03 -3.44 -7.11
C PRO A 140 7.46 -2.22 -6.29
N ALA A 141 8.64 -1.67 -6.59
CA ALA A 141 9.11 -0.40 -6.01
C ALA A 141 8.36 0.82 -6.58
N ARG A 142 7.02 0.77 -6.52
CA ARG A 142 6.11 1.82 -6.95
C ARG A 142 5.35 2.30 -5.72
N THR A 143 5.32 3.60 -5.52
CA THR A 143 4.71 4.22 -4.34
C THR A 143 3.43 4.90 -4.75
N HIS A 144 2.34 4.53 -4.09
CA HIS A 144 1.03 5.15 -4.26
C HIS A 144 0.82 6.28 -3.25
N PHE A 145 0.26 7.38 -3.75
CA PHE A 145 -0.30 8.46 -2.96
C PHE A 145 -1.78 8.58 -3.31
N GLY A 146 -2.66 8.46 -2.32
CA GLY A 146 -4.00 9.02 -2.38
C GLY A 146 -4.01 10.41 -1.74
N PHE A 147 -4.97 11.25 -2.13
CA PHE A 147 -5.21 12.58 -1.57
C PHE A 147 -6.61 13.08 -1.99
N PRO A 148 -7.19 14.05 -1.25
CA PRO A 148 -8.50 14.61 -1.58
C PRO A 148 -8.61 15.09 -3.04
N ALA A 149 -9.78 14.94 -3.65
CA ALA A 149 -9.95 15.20 -5.08
C ALA A 149 -9.68 16.66 -5.49
N ASP A 150 -9.93 17.61 -4.58
CA ASP A 150 -9.71 19.05 -4.76
C ASP A 150 -8.28 19.51 -4.47
N SER A 151 -7.37 18.62 -4.06
CA SER A 151 -5.96 18.94 -3.82
C SER A 151 -5.26 19.41 -5.09
N GLU A 152 -4.50 20.51 -5.02
CA GLU A 152 -3.59 20.92 -6.09
C GLU A 152 -2.21 20.32 -5.80
N LEU A 153 -1.60 19.65 -6.79
CA LEU A 153 -0.24 19.13 -6.66
C LEU A 153 0.76 20.29 -6.76
N GLN A 154 1.69 20.39 -5.81
CA GLN A 154 2.67 21.48 -5.76
C GLN A 154 4.07 20.98 -6.10
N SER A 155 4.54 19.94 -5.41
CA SER A 155 5.84 19.34 -5.66
C SER A 155 6.00 17.97 -5.01
N LEU A 156 6.96 17.20 -5.51
CA LEU A 156 7.42 15.95 -4.93
C LEU A 156 8.88 16.12 -4.51
N GLN A 157 9.12 16.15 -3.20
CA GLN A 157 10.46 16.07 -2.63
C GLN A 157 10.89 14.61 -2.54
N ILE A 158 12.10 14.32 -3.00
CA ILE A 158 12.71 12.99 -3.03
C ILE A 158 13.98 13.04 -2.20
N ILE A 159 13.98 12.37 -1.06
CA ILE A 159 15.16 12.18 -0.21
C ILE A 159 15.71 10.79 -0.51
N TRP A 160 16.79 10.74 -1.28
CA TRP A 160 17.42 9.50 -1.75
C TRP A 160 18.08 8.73 -0.60
N PRO A 161 18.42 7.43 -0.79
CA PRO A 161 19.00 6.61 0.27
C PRO A 161 20.38 7.09 0.77
N ASP A 162 21.07 7.92 -0.01
CA ASP A 162 22.35 8.55 0.37
C ASP A 162 22.16 9.91 1.08
N GLY A 163 20.91 10.33 1.33
CA GLY A 163 20.54 11.60 1.96
C GLY A 163 20.55 12.80 1.02
N THR A 164 20.86 12.63 -0.27
CA THR A 164 20.70 13.71 -1.24
C THR A 164 19.24 13.98 -1.55
N GLU A 165 18.93 15.19 -2.01
CA GLU A 165 17.56 15.60 -2.28
C GLU A 165 17.33 15.99 -3.75
N SER A 166 16.13 15.77 -4.24
CA SER A 166 15.64 16.24 -5.53
C SER A 166 14.20 16.71 -5.39
N VAL A 167 13.78 17.62 -6.27
CA VAL A 167 12.41 18.16 -6.28
C VAL A 167 11.85 18.08 -7.70
N VAL A 168 10.60 17.66 -7.82
CA VAL A 168 9.84 17.64 -9.08
C VAL A 168 8.58 18.48 -8.92
N GLU A 169 8.36 19.45 -9.82
CA GLU A 169 7.22 20.39 -9.76
C GLU A 169 6.15 20.10 -10.83
N ASP A 170 6.53 19.50 -11.96
CA ASP A 170 5.61 19.15 -13.05
C ASP A 170 4.93 17.81 -12.76
N LEU A 171 3.88 17.87 -11.92
CA LEU A 171 3.11 16.71 -11.47
C LEU A 171 1.71 16.70 -12.10
N GLN A 172 1.20 15.51 -12.40
CA GLN A 172 -0.14 15.30 -12.95
C GLN A 172 -0.88 14.24 -12.13
N LYS A 173 -2.14 14.52 -11.77
CA LYS A 173 -3.03 13.59 -11.08
C LYS A 173 -3.41 12.40 -11.95
N GLY A 174 -3.81 11.29 -11.33
CA GLY A 174 -4.36 10.11 -12.00
C GLY A 174 -3.39 9.42 -12.97
N ASN A 175 -2.10 9.76 -12.86
CA ASN A 175 -1.04 9.26 -13.73
C ASN A 175 -0.01 8.51 -12.90
N TRP A 176 0.68 7.58 -13.57
CA TRP A 176 1.92 7.03 -13.08
C TRP A 176 3.09 7.82 -13.66
N MET A 177 4.13 8.05 -12.87
CA MET A 177 5.34 8.73 -13.32
C MET A 177 6.59 7.96 -12.90
N ARG A 178 7.60 7.96 -13.79
CA ARG A 178 8.93 7.44 -13.50
C ARG A 178 9.94 8.56 -13.39
N ILE A 179 10.68 8.59 -12.29
CA ILE A 179 11.71 9.58 -12.01
C ILE A 179 13.04 8.85 -11.90
N THR A 180 14.00 9.21 -12.75
CA THR A 180 15.34 8.63 -12.73
C THR A 180 16.31 9.66 -12.20
N ARG A 181 17.12 9.28 -11.22
CA ARG A 181 18.27 10.09 -10.78
C ARG A 181 19.37 10.12 -11.82
#